data_AF-A0AAV6AJH7-F1
#
_entry.id   AF-A0AAV6AJH7-F1
#
_cell.length_a   1.000
_cell.length_b   1.000
_cell.length_c   1.000
_cell.angle_alpha   90.00
_cell.angle_beta   90.00
_cell.angle_gamma   90.00
#
_symmetry.space_group_name_H-M   'P 1'
#
loop_
_entity.id
_entity.type
_entity.pdbx_description
1 polymer ?
#
loop_
_entity_poly.entity_id
_entity_poly.type
_entity_poly.pdbx_seq_one_letter_code
_entity_poly.pdbx_strand_id
1 'polypeptide(L)'
;FQKRVSGAEDAQNQRHRGTLGSRPLLTAHLRREPDVIVPWAIAQNPAATAEYEATIHALWEAKNALLDRGVPAETVLYLLPNAHRVRFYESGTLLTYYWKWVKRLCYDAQREIFDTARQEVAQVREALPAIGRAVDGPPCVMRSRAGATPVCPEGERFCGIPVWRGYAFETLGERRVM
;
A
#
# COMPACT_ATOMS: atom_id res chain seq x y z
N PHE A 1 13.53 1.75 -0.37
CA PHE A 1 12.65 1.59 0.80
C PHE A 1 12.60 0.15 1.26
N GLN A 2 12.65 -0.07 2.57
CA GLN A 2 12.30 -1.35 3.19
C GLN A 2 10.79 -1.42 3.33
N LYS A 3 10.18 -2.53 2.92
CA LYS A 3 8.72 -2.66 2.86
C LYS A 3 8.21 -3.82 3.68
N ARG A 4 7.04 -3.58 4.27
CA ARG A 4 6.24 -4.55 5.02
C ARG A 4 4.77 -4.26 4.77
N VAL A 5 4.19 -4.99 3.84
CA VAL A 5 2.88 -4.70 3.21
C VAL A 5 2.11 -6.01 3.01
N SER A 6 0.81 -5.93 2.71
CA SER A 6 0.00 -7.09 2.35
C SER A 6 0.31 -7.60 0.94
N GLY A 7 -0.06 -8.84 0.65
CA GLY A 7 -0.04 -9.38 -0.71
C GLY A 7 -0.90 -8.56 -1.69
N ALA A 8 -2.01 -7.98 -1.22
CA ALA A 8 -2.86 -7.09 -2.04
C ALA A 8 -2.17 -5.77 -2.41
N GLU A 9 -1.44 -5.15 -1.47
CA GLU A 9 -0.63 -3.96 -1.77
C GLU A 9 0.50 -4.32 -2.73
N ASP A 10 1.23 -5.41 -2.47
CA ASP A 10 2.37 -5.77 -3.30
C ASP A 10 1.93 -6.08 -4.74
N ALA A 11 0.78 -6.73 -4.92
CA ALA A 11 0.19 -6.96 -6.24
C ALA A 11 -0.07 -5.66 -7.01
N GLN A 12 -0.49 -4.58 -6.34
CA GLN A 12 -0.62 -3.26 -6.97
C GLN A 12 0.72 -2.58 -7.19
N ASN A 13 1.64 -2.75 -6.24
CA ASN A 13 2.95 -2.11 -6.26
C ASN A 13 3.83 -2.66 -7.38
N GLN A 14 3.77 -3.97 -7.65
CA GLN A 14 4.46 -4.63 -8.78
C GLN A 14 4.07 -4.08 -10.16
N ARG A 15 2.93 -3.37 -10.28
CA ARG A 15 2.50 -2.73 -11.54
C ARG A 15 3.35 -1.51 -11.90
N HIS A 16 4.10 -0.95 -10.94
CA HIS A 16 5.06 0.13 -11.18
C HIS A 16 6.39 -0.46 -11.65
N ARG A 17 6.44 -0.83 -12.93
CA ARG A 17 7.58 -1.55 -13.55
C ARG A 17 8.94 -0.83 -13.46
N GLY A 18 8.95 0.48 -13.19
CA GLY A 18 10.17 1.26 -12.99
C GLY A 18 10.73 1.23 -11.56
N THR A 19 10.01 0.68 -10.59
CA THR A 19 10.48 0.45 -9.23
C THR A 19 10.80 -1.03 -9.06
N LEU A 20 12.09 -1.35 -8.95
CA LEU A 20 12.58 -2.71 -8.83
C LEU A 20 12.51 -3.15 -7.37
N GLY A 21 12.09 -4.39 -7.14
CA GLY A 21 12.07 -4.94 -5.78
C GLY A 21 12.87 -6.24 -5.69
N SER A 22 13.72 -6.32 -4.68
CA SER A 22 14.37 -7.56 -4.24
C SER A 22 13.42 -8.26 -3.27
N ARG A 23 12.69 -9.26 -3.79
CA ARG A 23 11.64 -10.01 -3.08
C ARG A 23 12.13 -11.42 -2.80
N PRO A 24 12.07 -11.90 -1.55
CA PRO A 24 12.19 -13.32 -1.26
C PRO A 24 11.09 -14.11 -1.97
N LEU A 25 11.32 -15.41 -2.18
CA LEU A 25 10.24 -16.33 -2.58
C LEU A 25 9.11 -16.25 -1.54
N LEU A 26 7.85 -16.36 -1.98
CA LEU A 26 6.70 -16.27 -1.08
C LEU A 26 6.75 -17.35 0.03
N THR A 27 7.40 -18.48 -0.24
CA THR A 27 7.69 -19.53 0.76
C THR A 27 8.52 -19.03 1.95
N ALA A 28 9.36 -18.01 1.78
CA ALA A 28 10.10 -17.39 2.89
C ALA A 28 9.20 -16.60 3.86
N HIS A 29 7.93 -16.37 3.49
CA HIS A 29 6.92 -15.71 4.32
C HIS A 29 5.90 -16.68 4.93
N LEU A 30 6.04 -17.99 4.73
CA LEU A 30 5.19 -19.01 5.37
C LEU A 30 5.50 -19.10 6.88
N ARG A 31 4.76 -18.33 7.68
CA ARG A 31 4.82 -18.38 9.15
C ARG A 31 3.87 -19.43 9.71
N ARG A 32 4.22 -19.96 10.89
CA ARG A 32 3.33 -20.85 11.68
C ARG A 32 2.22 -20.08 12.38
N GLU A 33 2.50 -18.85 12.80
CA GLU A 33 1.52 -17.92 13.38
C GLU A 33 0.97 -16.94 12.32
N PRO A 34 -0.25 -16.42 12.49
CA PRO A 34 -0.81 -15.34 11.68
C PRO A 34 0.14 -14.16 11.49
N ASP A 35 0.49 -13.88 10.23
CA ASP A 35 1.32 -12.74 9.84
C ASP A 35 0.63 -11.98 8.71
N VAL A 36 -0.34 -11.14 9.11
CA VAL A 36 -1.22 -10.39 8.20
C VAL A 36 -1.21 -8.90 8.48
N ILE A 37 -1.70 -8.11 7.52
CA ILE A 37 -2.08 -6.70 7.70
C ILE A 37 -3.60 -6.64 7.84
N VAL A 38 -4.10 -6.10 8.95
CA VAL A 38 -5.54 -5.85 9.11
C VAL A 38 -5.91 -4.60 8.29
N PRO A 39 -6.84 -4.69 7.33
CA PRO A 39 -7.29 -3.53 6.55
C PRO A 39 -7.87 -2.43 7.45
N TRP A 40 -7.57 -1.17 7.15
CA TRP A 40 -8.01 -0.01 7.94
C TRP A 40 -9.52 -0.03 8.25
N ALA A 41 -10.34 -0.32 7.24
CA ALA A 41 -11.80 -0.36 7.37
C ALA A 41 -12.29 -1.47 8.32
N ILE A 42 -11.61 -2.64 8.31
CA ILE A 42 -11.92 -3.74 9.23
C ILE A 42 -11.58 -3.33 10.66
N ALA A 43 -10.41 -2.71 10.87
CA ALA A 43 -9.97 -2.22 12.17
C ALA A 43 -10.87 -1.12 12.78
N GLN A 44 -11.71 -0.45 11.98
CA GLN A 44 -12.67 0.54 12.49
C GLN A 44 -13.92 -0.09 13.13
N ASN A 45 -14.14 -1.40 12.98
CA ASN A 45 -15.32 -2.08 13.47
C ASN A 45 -14.93 -3.33 14.28
N PRO A 46 -15.18 -3.36 15.60
CA PRO A 46 -14.83 -4.50 16.45
C PRO A 46 -15.44 -5.84 16.00
N ALA A 47 -16.69 -5.84 15.52
CA ALA A 47 -17.35 -7.06 15.03
C ALA A 47 -16.69 -7.57 13.74
N ALA A 48 -16.34 -6.67 12.82
CA ALA A 48 -15.61 -7.03 11.61
C ALA A 48 -14.18 -7.52 11.92
N THR A 49 -13.53 -6.93 12.92
CA THR A 49 -12.20 -7.35 13.38
C THR A 49 -12.25 -8.76 13.94
N ALA A 50 -13.23 -9.08 14.79
CA ALA A 50 -13.40 -10.42 15.35
C ALA A 50 -13.62 -11.49 14.26
N GLU A 51 -14.50 -11.21 13.29
CA GLU A 51 -14.75 -12.12 12.16
C GLU A 51 -13.49 -12.33 11.31
N TYR A 52 -12.77 -11.24 11.05
CA TYR A 52 -11.51 -11.29 10.31
C TYR A 52 -10.47 -12.15 11.03
N GLU A 53 -10.25 -11.93 12.33
CA GLU A 53 -9.29 -12.70 13.13
C GLU A 53 -9.67 -14.19 13.15
N ALA A 54 -10.93 -14.53 13.38
CA ALA A 54 -11.40 -15.91 13.34
C ALA A 54 -11.14 -16.58 11.98
N THR A 55 -11.41 -15.87 10.89
CA THR A 55 -11.13 -16.36 9.53
C THR A 55 -9.64 -16.58 9.29
N ILE A 56 -8.80 -15.63 9.72
CA ILE A 56 -7.35 -15.73 9.61
C ILE A 56 -6.84 -16.94 10.41
N HIS A 57 -7.31 -17.15 11.63
CA HIS A 57 -6.94 -18.32 12.43
C HIS A 57 -7.33 -19.63 11.72
N ALA A 58 -8.54 -19.74 11.18
CA ALA A 58 -8.97 -20.93 10.45
C ALA A 58 -8.09 -21.24 9.22
N LEU A 59 -7.71 -20.20 8.45
CA LEU A 59 -6.79 -20.35 7.32
C LEU A 59 -5.41 -20.85 7.77
N TRP A 60 -4.91 -20.33 8.90
CA TRP A 60 -3.61 -20.72 9.45
C TRP A 60 -3.59 -22.16 9.96
N GLU A 61 -4.64 -22.59 10.66
CA GLU A 61 -4.81 -23.98 11.10
C GLU A 61 -4.83 -24.94 9.89
N ALA A 62 -5.65 -24.65 8.88
CA ALA A 62 -5.72 -25.47 7.67
C ALA A 62 -4.37 -25.54 6.94
N LYS A 63 -3.71 -24.38 6.77
CA LYS A 63 -2.37 -24.26 6.18
C LYS A 63 -1.33 -25.08 6.95
N ASN A 64 -1.30 -24.97 8.27
CA ASN A 64 -0.35 -25.71 9.12
C ASN A 64 -0.60 -27.21 9.08
N ALA A 65 -1.86 -27.65 9.14
CA ALA A 65 -2.22 -29.06 9.04
C ALA A 65 -1.76 -29.70 7.72
N LEU A 66 -1.83 -28.98 6.60
CA LEU A 66 -1.30 -29.46 5.31
C LEU A 66 0.23 -29.57 5.32
N LEU A 67 0.94 -28.59 5.89
CA LEU A 67 2.40 -28.63 6.03
C LEU A 67 2.84 -29.82 6.89
N ASP A 68 2.16 -30.05 8.00
CA ASP A 68 2.50 -31.13 8.94
C ASP A 68 2.24 -32.53 8.33
N ARG A 69 1.36 -32.60 7.33
CA ARG A 69 1.12 -33.81 6.52
C ARG A 69 2.08 -33.95 5.33
N GLY A 70 3.07 -33.08 5.20
CA GLY A 70 4.09 -33.14 4.15
C GLY A 70 3.64 -32.63 2.78
N VAL A 71 2.54 -31.88 2.70
CA VAL A 71 2.13 -31.23 1.44
C VAL A 71 3.18 -30.18 1.04
N PRO A 72 3.61 -30.12 -0.24
CA PRO A 72 4.56 -29.12 -0.71
C PRO A 72 4.14 -27.69 -0.37
N ALA A 73 5.10 -26.86 0.05
CA ALA A 73 4.84 -25.49 0.49
C ALA A 73 4.17 -24.65 -0.61
N GLU A 74 4.55 -24.87 -1.87
CA GLU A 74 4.02 -24.21 -3.05
C GLU A 74 2.51 -24.42 -3.21
N THR A 75 2.02 -25.60 -2.86
CA THR A 75 0.58 -25.92 -2.88
C THR A 75 -0.13 -25.28 -1.69
N VAL A 76 0.51 -25.26 -0.52
CA VAL A 76 -0.05 -24.66 0.69
C VAL A 76 -0.21 -23.15 0.57
N LEU A 77 0.59 -22.48 -0.27
CA LEU A 77 0.50 -21.05 -0.54
C LEU A 77 -0.89 -20.58 -0.99
N TYR A 78 -1.70 -21.45 -1.61
CA TYR A 78 -3.06 -21.13 -2.02
C TYR A 78 -4.00 -20.81 -0.86
N LEU A 79 -3.64 -21.16 0.38
CA LEU A 79 -4.38 -20.81 1.59
C LEU A 79 -3.93 -19.48 2.20
N LEU A 80 -2.89 -18.82 1.67
CA LEU A 80 -2.51 -17.49 2.17
C LEU A 80 -3.54 -16.44 1.71
N PRO A 81 -4.15 -15.68 2.64
CA PRO A 81 -5.08 -14.63 2.27
C PRO A 81 -4.34 -13.45 1.64
N ASN A 82 -5.03 -12.61 0.90
CA ASN A 82 -4.49 -11.37 0.34
C ASN A 82 -3.82 -10.45 1.38
N ALA A 83 -4.23 -10.58 2.64
CA ALA A 83 -3.68 -9.83 3.76
C ALA A 83 -2.33 -10.37 4.28
N HIS A 84 -1.84 -11.52 3.80
CA HIS A 84 -0.54 -12.08 4.21
C HIS A 84 0.56 -11.04 4.02
N ARG A 85 1.47 -10.97 4.99
CA ARG A 85 2.48 -9.93 5.02
C ARG A 85 3.72 -10.34 4.24
N VAL A 86 4.07 -9.56 3.24
CA VAL A 86 5.32 -9.70 2.48
C VAL A 86 6.35 -8.66 2.91
N ARG A 87 7.63 -9.01 2.79
CA ARG A 87 8.75 -8.14 3.18
C ARG A 87 9.80 -8.13 2.09
N PHE A 88 10.16 -6.95 1.61
CA PHE A 88 11.09 -6.80 0.51
C PHE A 88 11.77 -5.44 0.52
N TYR A 89 12.83 -5.32 -0.28
CA TYR A 89 13.47 -4.04 -0.56
C TYR A 89 12.99 -3.54 -1.91
N GLU A 90 12.63 -2.27 -1.99
CA GLU A 90 12.29 -1.59 -3.23
C GLU A 90 13.29 -0.46 -3.51
N SER A 91 13.66 -0.29 -4.77
CA SER A 91 14.56 0.75 -5.24
C SER A 91 14.11 1.28 -6.59
N GLY A 92 14.56 2.48 -6.94
CA GLY A 92 14.15 3.19 -8.15
C GLY A 92 14.79 4.57 -8.20
N THR A 93 14.73 5.20 -9.37
CA THR A 93 15.13 6.60 -9.53
C THR A 93 14.04 7.51 -9.03
N LEU A 94 14.37 8.79 -8.79
CA LEU A 94 13.35 9.79 -8.43
C LEU A 94 12.21 9.83 -9.45
N LEU A 95 12.51 9.70 -10.75
CA LEU A 95 11.50 9.72 -11.79
C LEU A 95 10.51 8.55 -11.67
N THR A 96 10.99 7.33 -11.43
CA THR A 96 10.10 6.16 -11.33
C THR A 96 9.26 6.20 -10.07
N TYR A 97 9.84 6.69 -8.97
CA TYR A 97 9.10 6.96 -7.74
C TYR A 97 8.08 8.07 -7.89
N TYR A 98 8.40 9.17 -8.56
CA TYR A 98 7.47 10.27 -8.77
C TYR A 98 6.21 9.80 -9.51
N TRP A 99 6.37 9.01 -10.58
CA TRP A 99 5.23 8.42 -11.30
C TRP A 99 4.34 7.54 -10.41
N LYS A 100 4.96 6.80 -9.49
CA LYS A 100 4.24 6.01 -8.49
C LYS A 100 3.52 6.91 -7.49
N TRP A 101 4.24 7.82 -6.83
CA TRP A 101 3.71 8.65 -5.74
C TRP A 101 2.55 9.51 -6.21
N VAL A 102 2.67 10.16 -7.38
CA VAL A 102 1.56 10.93 -7.95
C VAL A 102 0.31 10.06 -8.01
N LYS A 103 0.38 8.87 -8.59
CA LYS A 103 -0.79 7.98 -8.72
C LYS A 103 -1.30 7.44 -7.39
N ARG A 104 -0.41 7.12 -6.45
CA ARG A 104 -0.75 6.40 -5.21
C ARG A 104 -1.07 7.31 -4.03
N LEU A 105 -0.73 8.59 -4.10
CA LEU A 105 -1.21 9.61 -3.17
C LEU A 105 -2.63 10.12 -3.52
N CYS A 106 -3.20 9.72 -4.65
CA CYS A 106 -4.61 9.97 -4.97
C CYS A 106 -5.51 9.14 -4.04
N TYR A 107 -6.66 9.70 -3.63
CA TYR A 107 -7.60 8.98 -2.77
C TYR A 107 -8.35 7.85 -3.47
N ASP A 108 -8.35 7.81 -4.82
CA ASP A 108 -8.85 6.66 -5.58
C ASP A 108 -7.93 5.43 -5.46
N ALA A 109 -6.69 5.61 -4.98
CA ALA A 109 -5.82 4.48 -4.70
C ALA A 109 -6.29 3.73 -3.45
N GLN A 110 -6.16 2.40 -3.43
CA GLN A 110 -6.41 1.60 -2.22
C GLN A 110 -5.66 2.20 -1.01
N ARG A 111 -6.31 2.22 0.15
CA ARG A 111 -5.79 2.80 1.40
C ARG A 111 -4.35 2.38 1.71
N GLU A 112 -4.05 1.09 1.62
CA GLU A 112 -2.73 0.56 2.00
C GLU A 112 -1.59 1.03 1.08
N ILE A 113 -1.77 1.03 -0.24
CA ILE A 113 -0.73 1.52 -1.17
C ILE A 113 -0.60 3.05 -1.07
N PHE A 114 -1.68 3.74 -0.74
CA PHE A 114 -1.64 5.17 -0.43
C PHE A 114 -0.81 5.44 0.82
N ASP A 115 -1.04 4.69 1.91
CA ASP A 115 -0.27 4.84 3.14
C ASP A 115 1.20 4.48 2.93
N THR A 116 1.49 3.47 2.11
CA THR A 116 2.85 3.11 1.68
C THR A 116 3.51 4.27 0.93
N ALA A 117 2.85 4.84 -0.09
CA ALA A 117 3.37 5.97 -0.84
C ALA A 117 3.58 7.22 0.05
N ARG A 118 2.66 7.47 0.99
CA ARG A 118 2.78 8.56 1.96
C ARG A 118 4.00 8.37 2.87
N GLN A 119 4.23 7.15 3.37
CA GLN A 119 5.41 6.85 4.21
C GLN A 119 6.72 7.00 3.42
N GLU A 120 6.76 6.55 2.16
CA GLU A 120 7.92 6.72 1.28
C GLU A 120 8.24 8.20 1.07
N VAL A 121 7.24 9.01 0.73
CA VAL A 121 7.39 10.46 0.53
C VAL A 121 7.78 11.18 1.83
N ALA A 122 7.24 10.76 2.97
CA ALA A 122 7.62 11.32 4.27
C ALA A 122 9.12 11.15 4.55
N GLN A 123 9.66 9.95 4.31
CA GLN A 123 11.10 9.68 4.43
C GLN A 123 11.94 10.52 3.46
N VAL A 124 11.44 10.77 2.24
CA VAL A 124 12.12 11.65 1.27
C VAL A 124 12.07 13.11 1.71
N ARG A 125 10.96 13.56 2.28
CA ARG A 125 10.86 14.92 2.86
C ARG A 125 11.83 15.12 4.03
N GLU A 126 12.05 14.08 4.82
CA GLU A 126 13.01 14.10 5.92
C GLU A 126 14.45 14.12 5.39
N ALA A 127 14.82 13.19 4.51
CA ALA A 127 16.19 13.06 4.02
C ALA A 127 16.59 14.14 2.99
N LEU A 128 15.65 14.57 2.14
CA LEU A 128 15.87 15.48 1.01
C LEU A 128 14.74 16.52 0.92
N PRO A 129 14.67 17.50 1.84
CA PRO A 129 13.49 18.36 2.00
C PRO A 129 13.06 19.13 0.76
N ALA A 130 14.01 19.62 -0.03
CA ALA A 130 13.72 20.35 -1.28
C ALA A 130 13.03 19.43 -2.31
N ILE A 131 13.53 18.20 -2.47
CA ILE A 131 12.95 17.21 -3.38
C ILE A 131 11.60 16.74 -2.83
N GLY A 132 11.51 16.44 -1.53
CA GLY A 132 10.28 16.00 -0.90
C GLY A 132 9.13 16.98 -1.12
N ARG A 133 9.33 18.29 -0.91
CA ARG A 133 8.32 19.33 -1.18
C ARG A 133 7.89 19.38 -2.66
N ALA A 134 8.78 19.03 -3.59
CA ALA A 134 8.46 19.05 -5.01
C ALA A 134 7.58 17.87 -5.46
N VAL A 135 7.59 16.75 -4.72
CA VAL A 135 6.96 15.48 -5.14
C VAL A 135 5.85 14.98 -4.22
N ASP A 136 5.51 15.73 -3.17
CA ASP A 136 4.71 15.24 -2.04
C ASP A 136 3.20 15.08 -2.24
N GLY A 137 2.68 15.39 -3.41
CA GLY A 137 1.24 15.52 -3.63
C GLY A 137 0.65 14.56 -4.69
N PRO A 138 -0.65 14.27 -4.59
CA PRO A 138 -1.43 13.61 -5.65
C PRO A 138 -1.44 14.44 -6.94
N PRO A 139 -1.94 13.88 -8.06
CA PRO A 139 -1.95 14.58 -9.35
C PRO A 139 -2.69 15.91 -9.29
N CYS A 140 -3.77 16.01 -8.52
CA CYS A 140 -4.52 17.26 -8.42
C CYS A 140 -3.72 18.38 -7.73
N VAL A 141 -2.88 18.04 -6.74
CA VAL A 141 -1.98 19.00 -6.09
C VAL A 141 -0.88 19.43 -7.04
N MET A 142 -0.26 18.47 -7.75
CA MET A 142 0.80 18.77 -8.73
C MET A 142 0.29 19.67 -9.86
N ARG A 143 -0.90 19.37 -10.38
CA ARG A 143 -1.54 20.19 -11.44
C ARG A 143 -1.94 21.57 -10.92
N SER A 144 -2.46 21.66 -9.70
CA SER A 144 -2.77 22.96 -9.08
C SER A 144 -1.53 23.84 -8.93
N ARG A 145 -0.40 23.28 -8.49
CA ARG A 145 0.89 24.00 -8.39
C ARG A 145 1.40 24.47 -9.74
N ALA A 146 1.16 23.69 -10.79
CA ALA A 146 1.54 24.01 -12.17
C ALA A 146 0.55 24.94 -12.90
N GLY A 147 -0.56 25.35 -12.26
CA GLY A 147 -1.61 26.13 -12.93
C GLY A 147 -2.37 25.39 -14.03
N ALA A 148 -2.36 24.05 -14.02
CA ALA A 148 -2.96 23.24 -15.07
C ALA A 148 -4.45 22.96 -14.82
N THR A 149 -5.28 23.10 -15.86
CA THR A 149 -6.72 22.81 -15.84
C THR A 149 -7.09 21.63 -16.75
N PRO A 150 -8.07 20.77 -16.38
CA PRO A 150 -8.74 20.71 -15.08
C PRO A 150 -7.76 20.29 -13.98
N VAL A 151 -7.99 20.74 -12.74
CA VAL A 151 -7.06 20.49 -11.62
C VAL A 151 -7.03 19.00 -11.26
N CYS A 152 -8.20 18.37 -11.06
CA CYS A 152 -8.28 16.92 -10.93
C CYS A 152 -8.25 16.29 -12.33
N PRO A 153 -7.28 15.40 -12.65
CA PRO A 153 -7.24 14.76 -13.95
C PRO A 153 -8.08 13.47 -14.03
N GLU A 154 -8.71 13.04 -12.93
CA GLU A 154 -9.47 11.78 -12.87
C GLU A 154 -10.87 11.89 -13.50
N GLY A 155 -11.33 13.09 -13.83
CA GLY A 155 -12.60 13.33 -14.53
C GLY A 155 -13.79 12.77 -13.76
N GLU A 156 -14.54 11.87 -14.38
CA GLU A 156 -15.68 11.17 -13.78
C GLU A 156 -15.30 10.35 -12.53
N ARG A 157 -14.02 9.98 -12.39
CA ARG A 157 -13.50 9.27 -11.22
C ARG A 157 -13.00 10.22 -10.12
N PHE A 158 -13.42 11.48 -10.12
CA PHE A 158 -13.05 12.40 -9.06
C PHE A 158 -13.48 11.83 -7.70
N CYS A 159 -12.51 11.64 -6.80
CA CYS A 159 -12.73 11.15 -5.42
C CYS A 159 -13.65 12.02 -4.54
N GLY A 160 -14.24 13.11 -5.05
CA GLY A 160 -15.14 14.00 -4.31
C GLY A 160 -14.44 15.02 -3.41
N ILE A 161 -13.13 14.88 -3.18
CA ILE A 161 -12.37 15.72 -2.23
C ILE A 161 -11.42 16.66 -2.99
N PRO A 162 -11.55 17.99 -2.87
CA PRO A 162 -10.64 18.93 -3.50
C PRO A 162 -9.31 19.04 -2.72
N VAL A 163 -8.51 17.98 -2.77
CA VAL A 163 -7.25 17.83 -1.98
C VAL A 163 -6.28 18.99 -2.19
N TRP A 164 -6.27 19.59 -3.38
CA TRP A 164 -5.38 20.71 -3.73
C TRP A 164 -5.67 22.01 -2.97
N ARG A 165 -6.89 22.19 -2.43
CA ARG A 165 -7.24 23.38 -1.64
C ARG A 165 -6.67 23.24 -0.23
N GLY A 166 -5.92 24.25 0.23
CA GLY A 166 -5.27 24.25 1.54
C GLY A 166 -4.36 23.03 1.74
N TYR A 167 -3.65 22.62 0.69
CA TYR A 167 -2.86 21.39 0.74
C TYR A 167 -1.65 21.52 1.69
N ALA A 168 -1.58 20.60 2.64
CA ALA A 168 -0.41 20.33 3.48
C ALA A 168 -0.18 18.81 3.53
N PHE A 169 1.06 18.36 3.31
CA PHE A 169 1.40 16.95 3.23
C PHE A 169 1.07 16.21 4.53
N GLU A 170 1.31 16.87 5.66
CA GLU A 170 1.14 16.34 7.02
C GLU A 170 -0.32 15.89 7.25
N THR A 171 -1.29 16.64 6.71
CA THR A 171 -2.73 16.37 6.85
C THR A 171 -3.29 15.44 5.78
N LEU A 172 -2.48 15.00 4.80
CA LEU A 172 -2.95 14.24 3.64
C LEU A 172 -3.60 12.91 4.04
N GLY A 173 -3.08 12.24 5.07
CA GLY A 173 -3.68 10.99 5.57
C GLY A 173 -5.02 11.21 6.27
N GLU A 174 -5.14 12.29 7.04
CA GLU A 174 -6.32 12.62 7.85
C GLU A 174 -7.48 13.10 7.00
N ARG A 175 -7.19 13.86 5.94
CA ARG A 175 -8.18 14.34 4.97
C ARG A 175 -8.79 13.22 4.13
N ARG A 176 -8.28 11.98 4.23
CA ARG A 176 -8.80 10.82 3.53
C ARG A 176 -9.92 10.18 4.36
N VAL A 177 -11.14 10.61 4.08
CA VAL A 177 -12.37 10.13 4.77
C VAL A 177 -12.97 8.86 4.16
N MET A 178 -12.35 8.30 3.11
CA MET A 178 -12.75 7.05 2.43
C MET A 178 -11.62 6.02 2.41
#